data_AF-A0A2H5AYS1-F1
#
_entry.id   AF-A0A2H5AYS1-F1
#
_cell.length_a   1.000
_cell.length_b   1.000
_cell.length_c   1.000
_cell.angle_alpha   90.00
_cell.angle_beta   90.00
_cell.angle_gamma   90.00
#
_symmetry.space_group_name_H-M   'P 1'
#
loop_
_entity.id
_entity.type
_entity.pdbx_description
1 polymer ?
#
loop_
_entity_poly.entity_id
_entity_poly.type
_entity_poly.pdbx_seq_one_letter_code
_entity_poly.pdbx_strand_id
1 'polypeptide(L)'
;MLRSLKYLAAPAAALAAAALCAAPAGAQPPETAGHAMHAHGGVPAATGGNLAYGGGNIVTDPKIYIVYWGSQWGSGSTITNDPAGLAPLQLSFFQHAYGSGDTWSNSVTQYCQGVAVGTTQCNGAGTAVGHPASNPVAGTWLDSGVKAPNRPGQSAIAAEAVRAAAHFGVSGDNVQIIVDVPHGIVPQGFKTQYCAWHDHTTASGGGDLPYTNMPYVPDAGSGCGAGFVSGGGIDTTNEGVTIVGGHEYAETVTDPAPSSGWLDSAGAENGDKCAWISSGQGASTVVGMNGANFAVQSLWSNNFGGGAGGCVSAYTSASNQH
;
A
#
# COMPACT_ATOMS: atom_id res chain seq x y z
N MET A 1 -36.30 72.43 36.47
CA MET A 1 -36.40 72.50 35.00
C MET A 1 -35.10 71.98 34.42
N LEU A 2 -35.09 70.80 33.79
CA LEU A 2 -34.46 70.51 32.50
C LEU A 2 -34.56 69.00 32.25
N ARG A 3 -34.91 68.66 31.01
CA ARG A 3 -35.27 67.34 30.49
C ARG A 3 -34.03 66.45 30.34
N SER A 4 -34.14 65.16 30.66
CA SER A 4 -33.19 64.14 30.22
C SER A 4 -33.88 63.06 29.40
N LEU A 5 -33.28 62.79 28.24
CA LEU A 5 -33.72 61.97 27.13
C LEU A 5 -33.98 60.50 27.52
N LYS A 6 -35.02 59.93 26.92
CA LYS A 6 -35.24 58.49 26.83
C LYS A 6 -34.29 57.92 25.77
N TYR A 7 -33.44 56.96 26.16
CA TYR A 7 -32.86 55.99 25.24
C TYR A 7 -33.29 54.59 25.69
N LEU A 8 -34.03 53.92 24.81
CA LEU A 8 -34.41 52.52 24.92
C LEU A 8 -33.15 51.66 24.73
N ALA A 9 -32.81 50.87 25.74
CA ALA A 9 -31.79 49.82 25.62
C ALA A 9 -32.44 48.56 25.02
N ALA A 10 -31.97 48.15 23.85
CA ALA A 10 -32.26 46.83 23.29
C ALA A 10 -31.43 45.75 24.02
N PRO A 11 -31.96 44.54 24.26
CA PRO A 11 -31.19 43.49 24.89
C PRO A 11 -30.21 42.88 23.86
N ALA A 12 -28.92 42.91 24.17
CA ALA A 12 -27.91 42.18 23.42
C ALA A 12 -28.05 40.68 23.75
N ALA A 13 -28.51 39.90 22.79
CA ALA A 13 -28.47 38.44 22.86
C ALA A 13 -27.01 37.98 22.67
N ALA A 14 -26.39 37.50 23.75
CA ALA A 14 -25.10 36.83 23.67
C ALA A 14 -25.31 35.44 23.03
N LEU A 15 -24.95 35.29 21.74
CA LEU A 15 -24.75 33.97 21.16
C LEU A 15 -23.47 33.37 21.76
N ALA A 16 -23.64 32.40 22.66
CA ALA A 16 -22.57 31.50 23.03
C ALA A 16 -22.27 30.59 21.82
N ALA A 17 -21.21 30.90 21.08
CA ALA A 17 -20.66 29.97 20.11
C ALA A 17 -20.03 28.80 20.87
N ALA A 18 -20.76 27.69 20.99
CA ALA A 18 -20.17 26.42 21.37
C ALA A 18 -19.23 26.01 20.24
N ALA A 19 -17.93 26.23 20.42
CA ALA A 19 -16.91 25.63 19.58
C ALA A 19 -16.98 24.11 19.80
N LEU A 20 -17.68 23.41 18.91
CA LEU A 20 -17.45 21.98 18.75
C LEU A 20 -16.02 21.84 18.21
N CYS A 21 -15.08 21.49 19.10
CA CYS A 21 -13.81 20.93 18.70
C CYS A 21 -14.12 19.62 17.98
N ALA A 22 -14.19 19.65 16.65
CA ALA A 22 -14.09 18.45 15.84
C ALA A 22 -12.72 17.84 16.13
N ALA A 23 -12.70 16.64 16.72
CA ALA A 23 -11.48 15.86 16.81
C ALA A 23 -10.95 15.65 15.39
N PRO A 24 -9.63 15.75 15.15
CA PRO A 24 -9.07 15.33 13.87
C PRO A 24 -9.46 13.86 13.65
N ALA A 25 -9.88 13.52 12.43
CA ALA A 25 -10.16 12.14 12.03
C ALA A 25 -8.95 11.28 12.46
N GLY A 26 -9.19 10.39 13.41
CA GLY A 26 -8.15 9.53 13.97
C GLY A 26 -7.71 8.54 12.91
N ALA A 27 -6.41 8.52 12.61
CA ALA A 27 -5.78 7.39 11.95
C ALA A 27 -6.30 6.09 12.59
N GLN A 28 -6.80 5.17 11.77
CA GLN A 28 -7.20 3.86 12.26
C GLN A 28 -5.96 3.17 12.86
N PRO A 29 -6.13 2.28 13.87
CA PRO A 29 -5.05 1.40 14.29
C PRO A 29 -4.50 0.68 13.06
N PRO A 30 -3.17 0.51 12.94
CA PRO A 30 -2.61 -0.14 11.78
C PRO A 30 -3.06 -1.60 11.79
N GLU A 31 -3.28 -2.17 10.61
CA GLU A 31 -3.43 -3.62 10.43
C GLU A 31 -2.09 -4.36 10.64
N THR A 32 -1.47 -4.14 11.80
CA THR A 32 -0.36 -4.97 12.28
C THR A 32 -0.79 -6.41 12.57
N ALA A 33 -2.10 -6.69 12.58
CA ALA A 33 -2.66 -8.00 12.87
C ALA A 33 -2.61 -8.96 11.67
N GLY A 34 -2.51 -8.46 10.42
CA GLY A 34 -2.42 -9.27 9.20
C GLY A 34 -0.99 -9.60 8.78
N HIS A 35 -0.11 -8.59 8.74
CA HIS A 35 1.27 -8.71 8.21
C HIS A 35 2.27 -9.43 9.13
N ALA A 36 1.80 -10.35 9.98
CA ALA A 36 2.65 -11.11 10.89
C ALA A 36 3.79 -11.77 10.12
N MET A 37 5.03 -11.60 10.59
CA MET A 37 6.19 -12.40 10.17
C MET A 37 5.81 -13.87 10.35
N HIS A 38 5.30 -14.53 9.32
CA HIS A 38 5.22 -15.97 9.28
C HIS A 38 6.65 -16.46 9.11
N ALA A 39 7.33 -16.60 10.26
CA ALA A 39 8.70 -17.03 10.35
C ALA A 39 8.88 -18.38 9.66
N HIS A 40 9.39 -18.41 8.42
CA HIS A 40 10.00 -19.53 7.66
C HIS A 40 9.49 -20.96 7.96
N GLY A 41 8.24 -21.09 8.37
CA GLY A 41 7.67 -22.28 8.99
C GLY A 41 6.23 -22.31 8.55
N GLY A 42 6.00 -23.06 7.47
CA GLY A 42 4.77 -23.07 6.70
C GLY A 42 3.52 -22.97 7.56
N VAL A 43 2.89 -21.80 7.51
CA VAL A 43 1.50 -21.65 7.90
C VAL A 43 0.68 -22.09 6.68
N PRO A 44 -0.32 -22.98 6.83
CA PRO A 44 -1.20 -23.32 5.73
C PRO A 44 -1.84 -22.03 5.18
N ALA A 45 -1.92 -21.89 3.86
CA ALA A 45 -2.65 -20.81 3.19
C ALA A 45 -4.01 -20.60 3.89
N ALA A 46 -4.35 -19.35 4.20
CA ALA A 46 -5.49 -19.02 5.05
C ALA A 46 -6.77 -19.71 4.55
N THR A 47 -7.37 -20.51 5.44
CA THR A 47 -8.55 -21.36 5.18
C THR A 47 -9.86 -20.58 5.04
N GLY A 48 -9.83 -19.24 5.07
CA GLY A 48 -10.99 -18.34 5.13
C GLY A 48 -11.85 -18.24 3.86
N GLY A 49 -11.59 -19.07 2.84
CA GLY A 49 -12.28 -19.05 1.56
C GLY A 49 -11.81 -17.94 0.63
N ASN A 50 -12.63 -17.61 -0.36
CA ASN A 50 -12.40 -16.50 -1.28
C ASN A 50 -12.49 -15.14 -0.58
N LEU A 51 -11.81 -14.13 -1.13
CA LEU A 51 -12.01 -12.75 -0.73
C LEU A 51 -13.43 -12.31 -1.05
N ALA A 52 -13.99 -11.45 -0.22
CA ALA A 52 -15.30 -10.85 -0.40
C ALA A 52 -15.20 -9.33 -0.29
N TYR A 53 -15.97 -8.63 -1.11
CA TYR A 53 -16.01 -7.17 -1.11
C TYR A 53 -16.67 -6.65 0.18
N GLY A 54 -15.99 -5.76 0.90
CA GLY A 54 -16.40 -5.11 2.14
C GLY A 54 -17.18 -3.81 1.94
N GLY A 55 -17.21 -3.26 0.72
CA GLY A 55 -17.96 -2.04 0.37
C GLY A 55 -17.13 -0.77 0.24
N GLY A 56 -15.82 -0.84 0.51
CA GLY A 56 -14.87 0.27 0.39
C GLY A 56 -14.47 0.60 -1.05
N ASN A 57 -13.68 1.66 -1.21
CA ASN A 57 -13.11 2.00 -2.50
C ASN A 57 -12.03 0.98 -2.89
N ILE A 58 -11.65 0.98 -4.17
CA ILE A 58 -10.50 0.27 -4.72
C ILE A 58 -9.72 1.21 -5.64
N VAL A 59 -8.51 0.84 -6.03
CA VAL A 59 -7.66 1.67 -6.91
C VAL A 59 -7.97 1.35 -8.37
N THR A 60 -8.71 2.24 -9.02
CA THR A 60 -9.23 2.06 -10.40
C THR A 60 -8.29 2.63 -11.47
N ASP A 61 -7.38 3.53 -11.10
CA ASP A 61 -6.31 4.05 -11.96
C ASP A 61 -5.03 4.26 -11.13
N PRO A 62 -4.24 3.20 -10.86
CA PRO A 62 -3.09 3.29 -9.96
C PRO A 62 -2.08 4.36 -10.38
N LYS A 63 -1.63 5.16 -9.41
CA LYS A 63 -0.54 6.13 -9.52
C LYS A 63 0.37 6.02 -8.30
N ILE A 64 1.63 5.68 -8.55
CA ILE A 64 2.62 5.42 -7.49
C ILE A 64 3.52 6.63 -7.33
N TYR A 65 3.71 7.05 -6.09
CA TYR A 65 4.64 8.10 -5.70
C TYR A 65 5.56 7.58 -4.60
N ILE A 66 6.87 7.70 -4.80
CA ILE A 66 7.86 7.18 -3.84
C ILE A 66 8.53 8.37 -3.14
N VAL A 67 8.45 8.42 -1.80
CA VAL A 67 9.21 9.36 -0.99
C VAL A 67 10.33 8.65 -0.24
N TYR A 68 11.57 9.06 -0.49
CA TYR A 68 12.73 8.65 0.27
C TYR A 68 12.86 9.58 1.48
N TRP A 69 12.34 9.12 2.64
CA TRP A 69 12.12 9.98 3.79
C TRP A 69 13.41 10.27 4.57
N GLY A 70 13.87 11.52 4.48
CA GLY A 70 14.91 12.05 5.36
C GLY A 70 16.30 12.13 4.74
N SER A 71 17.11 13.03 5.29
CA SER A 71 18.50 13.33 4.90
C SER A 71 19.45 12.15 5.05
N GLN A 72 19.02 11.05 5.67
CA GLN A 72 19.80 9.82 5.76
C GLN A 72 19.91 9.07 4.42
N TRP A 73 18.99 9.31 3.47
CA TRP A 73 19.09 8.77 2.11
C TRP A 73 20.10 9.53 1.24
N GLY A 74 20.31 10.82 1.52
CA GLY A 74 21.18 11.69 0.74
C GLY A 74 20.90 13.16 0.96
N SER A 75 21.30 14.00 0.01
CA SER A 75 21.17 15.46 0.10
C SER A 75 20.65 16.07 -1.20
N GLY A 76 19.90 17.16 -1.08
CA GLY A 76 19.21 17.75 -2.23
C GLY A 76 18.26 16.73 -2.84
N SER A 77 18.42 16.47 -4.14
CA SER A 77 17.66 15.46 -4.89
C SER A 77 18.46 14.20 -5.23
N THR A 78 19.62 14.01 -4.61
CA THR A 78 20.52 12.89 -4.92
C THR A 78 20.57 11.89 -3.77
N ILE A 79 20.17 10.66 -4.06
CA ILE A 79 20.36 9.51 -3.16
C ILE A 79 21.84 9.15 -3.19
N THR A 80 22.47 9.12 -2.01
CA THR A 80 23.90 8.79 -1.85
C THR A 80 24.14 7.69 -0.83
N ASN A 81 23.13 7.31 -0.05
CA ASN A 81 23.21 6.30 0.99
C ASN A 81 22.09 5.26 0.81
N ASP A 82 22.30 4.40 -0.18
CA ASP A 82 21.47 3.23 -0.49
C ASP A 82 22.40 2.02 -0.70
N PRO A 83 23.00 1.48 0.38
CA PRO A 83 24.07 0.49 0.28
C PRO A 83 23.66 -0.84 -0.38
N ALA A 84 22.35 -1.10 -0.51
CA ALA A 84 21.79 -2.33 -1.04
C ALA A 84 20.98 -2.11 -2.33
N GLY A 85 20.90 -0.87 -2.84
CA GLY A 85 20.20 -0.57 -4.08
C GLY A 85 18.68 -0.77 -3.99
N LEU A 86 18.07 -0.53 -2.83
CA LEU A 86 16.61 -0.63 -2.66
C LEU A 86 15.89 0.34 -3.60
N ALA A 87 16.31 1.61 -3.62
CA ALA A 87 15.63 2.67 -4.35
C ALA A 87 15.55 2.38 -5.87
N PRO A 88 16.67 2.08 -6.58
CA PRO A 88 16.60 1.75 -8.00
C PRO A 88 15.87 0.42 -8.29
N LEU A 89 15.95 -0.57 -7.40
CA LEU A 89 15.25 -1.85 -7.58
C LEU A 89 13.73 -1.69 -7.49
N GLN A 90 13.25 -1.02 -6.44
CA GLN A 90 11.82 -0.74 -6.24
C GLN A 90 11.26 0.18 -7.31
N LEU A 91 12.00 1.25 -7.66
CA LEU A 91 11.60 2.14 -8.74
C LEU A 91 11.50 1.38 -10.06
N SER A 92 12.47 0.52 -10.38
CA SER A 92 12.44 -0.31 -11.58
C SER A 92 11.22 -1.25 -11.57
N PHE A 93 10.95 -1.95 -10.47
CA PHE A 93 9.79 -2.84 -10.34
C PHE A 93 8.48 -2.13 -10.69
N PHE A 94 8.18 -1.02 -10.02
CA PHE A 94 6.95 -0.28 -10.28
C PHE A 94 6.92 0.40 -11.64
N GLN A 95 8.07 0.83 -12.18
CA GLN A 95 8.14 1.36 -13.54
C GLN A 95 7.77 0.34 -14.61
N HIS A 96 7.87 -0.96 -14.32
CA HIS A 96 7.55 -2.04 -15.25
C HIS A 96 6.19 -2.70 -14.96
N ALA A 97 5.45 -2.29 -13.93
CA ALA A 97 4.14 -2.84 -13.58
C ALA A 97 2.99 -2.23 -14.40
N TYR A 98 2.99 -2.49 -15.72
CA TYR A 98 1.98 -1.96 -16.64
C TYR A 98 1.84 -2.77 -17.93
N GLY A 99 0.68 -2.62 -18.58
CA GLY A 99 0.43 -3.12 -19.93
C GLY A 99 0.60 -4.64 -20.09
N SER A 100 0.59 -5.12 -21.33
CA SER A 100 0.63 -6.58 -21.59
C SER A 100 1.90 -7.28 -21.12
N GLY A 101 2.97 -6.54 -20.83
CA GLY A 101 4.20 -7.09 -20.27
C GLY A 101 4.10 -7.43 -18.78
N ASP A 102 3.14 -6.85 -18.06
CA ASP A 102 2.86 -7.15 -16.66
C ASP A 102 1.69 -8.13 -16.55
N THR A 103 2.02 -9.41 -16.48
CA THR A 103 1.03 -10.49 -16.31
C THR A 103 0.74 -10.80 -14.85
N TRP A 104 1.55 -10.30 -13.92
CA TRP A 104 1.41 -10.58 -12.49
C TRP A 104 0.29 -9.73 -11.88
N SER A 105 0.26 -8.43 -12.17
CA SER A 105 -0.82 -7.55 -11.66
C SER A 105 -2.17 -7.80 -12.32
N ASN A 106 -2.24 -8.57 -13.42
CA ASN A 106 -3.52 -9.06 -13.93
C ASN A 106 -4.31 -9.86 -12.87
N SER A 107 -3.65 -10.45 -11.87
CA SER A 107 -4.33 -11.17 -10.79
C SER A 107 -5.23 -10.29 -9.92
N VAL A 108 -4.97 -8.98 -9.82
CA VAL A 108 -5.78 -8.09 -8.99
C VAL A 108 -6.97 -7.48 -9.75
N THR A 109 -6.99 -7.53 -11.08
CA THR A 109 -8.03 -6.85 -11.90
C THR A 109 -9.38 -7.57 -11.90
N GLN A 110 -9.51 -8.72 -11.21
CA GLN A 110 -10.82 -9.35 -10.95
C GLN A 110 -11.62 -8.66 -9.86
N TYR A 111 -10.94 -7.95 -8.96
CA TYR A 111 -11.56 -7.28 -7.83
C TYR A 111 -12.13 -5.95 -8.29
N CYS A 112 -13.24 -5.53 -7.69
CA CYS A 112 -13.99 -4.35 -8.12
C CYS A 112 -14.72 -3.64 -6.97
N GLN A 113 -15.05 -2.37 -7.18
CA GLN A 113 -15.94 -1.59 -6.30
C GLN A 113 -17.33 -1.39 -6.92
N GLY A 114 -18.28 -0.95 -6.11
CA GLY A 114 -19.63 -0.63 -6.57
C GLY A 114 -20.52 -1.85 -6.81
N VAL A 115 -20.19 -2.98 -6.18
CA VAL A 115 -21.00 -4.20 -6.12
C VAL A 115 -21.55 -4.40 -4.70
N ALA A 116 -22.45 -5.37 -4.51
CA ALA A 116 -22.97 -5.67 -3.18
C ALA A 116 -21.84 -6.14 -2.23
N VAL A 117 -21.91 -5.74 -0.95
CA VAL A 117 -21.05 -6.29 0.10
C VAL A 117 -21.23 -7.81 0.17
N GLY A 118 -20.13 -8.55 0.31
CA GLY A 118 -20.09 -10.01 0.27
C GLY A 118 -19.95 -10.59 -1.14
N THR A 119 -19.89 -9.76 -2.19
CA THR A 119 -19.56 -10.23 -3.55
C THR A 119 -18.18 -10.87 -3.55
N THR A 120 -18.08 -12.11 -4.04
CA THR A 120 -16.79 -12.82 -4.21
C THR A 120 -16.35 -12.87 -5.68
N GLN A 121 -17.23 -12.48 -6.60
CA GLN A 121 -16.98 -12.49 -8.04
C GLN A 121 -17.66 -11.31 -8.72
N CYS A 122 -16.88 -10.42 -9.32
CA CYS A 122 -17.40 -9.23 -9.99
C CYS A 122 -18.16 -9.54 -11.28
N ASN A 123 -17.73 -10.54 -12.05
CA ASN A 123 -18.39 -10.97 -13.30
C ASN A 123 -18.74 -9.81 -14.26
N GLY A 124 -17.86 -8.80 -14.35
CA GLY A 124 -18.07 -7.61 -15.18
C GLY A 124 -19.00 -6.54 -14.58
N ALA A 125 -19.50 -6.72 -13.37
CA ALA A 125 -20.19 -5.67 -12.61
C ALA A 125 -19.19 -4.74 -11.90
N GLY A 126 -19.67 -3.57 -11.50
CA GLY A 126 -18.88 -2.59 -10.76
C GLY A 126 -17.77 -1.93 -11.60
N THR A 127 -16.76 -1.38 -10.92
CA THR A 127 -15.54 -0.84 -11.54
C THR A 127 -14.35 -1.63 -11.00
N ALA A 128 -13.61 -2.29 -11.89
CA ALA A 128 -12.49 -3.16 -11.53
C ALA A 128 -11.24 -2.38 -11.13
N VAL A 129 -10.32 -3.04 -10.42
CA VAL A 129 -8.95 -2.55 -10.18
C VAL A 129 -8.31 -2.21 -11.51
N GLY A 130 -7.66 -1.06 -11.56
CA GLY A 130 -7.00 -0.57 -12.77
C GLY A 130 -5.74 -1.37 -13.08
N HIS A 131 -5.57 -1.73 -14.36
CA HIS A 131 -4.28 -2.15 -14.89
C HIS A 131 -3.67 -0.98 -15.67
N PRO A 132 -2.59 -0.36 -15.18
CA PRO A 132 -1.98 0.79 -15.86
C PRO A 132 -1.59 0.43 -17.30
N ALA A 133 -1.97 1.27 -18.28
CA ALA A 133 -1.56 1.07 -19.68
C ALA A 133 -0.12 1.51 -19.96
N SER A 134 0.47 2.28 -19.04
CA SER A 134 1.84 2.81 -19.07
C SER A 134 2.41 2.82 -17.65
N ASN A 135 3.71 3.08 -17.53
CA ASN A 135 4.42 3.25 -16.25
C ASN A 135 3.54 3.98 -15.19
N PRO A 136 3.19 3.32 -14.07
CA PRO A 136 2.34 3.90 -13.03
C PRO A 136 3.09 4.84 -12.07
N VAL A 137 4.43 4.85 -12.09
CA VAL A 137 5.21 5.76 -11.25
C VAL A 137 5.09 7.19 -11.77
N ALA A 138 4.38 8.01 -11.00
CA ALA A 138 4.06 9.39 -11.34
C ALA A 138 5.03 10.41 -10.71
N GLY A 139 5.80 10.02 -9.69
CA GLY A 139 6.82 10.88 -9.10
C GLY A 139 7.70 10.19 -8.05
N THR A 140 8.90 10.71 -7.87
CA THR A 140 9.77 10.38 -6.74
C THR A 140 10.27 11.65 -6.06
N TRP A 141 10.48 11.59 -4.74
CA TRP A 141 10.98 12.71 -3.97
C TRP A 141 11.95 12.24 -2.89
N LEU A 142 13.14 12.81 -2.86
CA LEU A 142 14.03 12.72 -1.71
C LEU A 142 13.72 13.88 -0.76
N ASP A 143 13.05 13.59 0.36
CA ASP A 143 12.82 14.57 1.42
C ASP A 143 14.04 14.75 2.31
N SER A 144 15.13 15.26 1.73
CA SER A 144 16.38 15.48 2.45
C SER A 144 16.36 16.72 3.37
N GLY A 145 15.25 17.48 3.39
CA GLY A 145 15.09 18.67 4.23
C GLY A 145 14.83 18.37 5.71
N VAL A 146 14.53 17.12 6.04
CA VAL A 146 14.27 16.65 7.41
C VAL A 146 15.13 15.42 7.73
N LYS A 147 15.19 15.04 9.01
CA LYS A 147 15.77 13.77 9.45
C LYS A 147 14.63 12.83 9.83
N ALA A 148 14.59 11.63 9.26
CA ALA A 148 13.62 10.62 9.69
C ALA A 148 13.93 10.21 11.16
N PRO A 149 12.89 10.04 12.02
CA PRO A 149 13.08 9.53 13.38
C PRO A 149 13.78 8.18 13.39
N ASN A 150 14.51 7.84 14.47
CA ASN A 150 15.21 6.54 14.54
C ASN A 150 14.28 5.33 14.70
N ARG A 151 13.07 5.55 15.23
CA ARG A 151 12.04 4.53 15.46
C ARG A 151 10.65 5.11 15.19
N PRO A 152 10.33 5.49 13.93
CA PRO A 152 9.05 6.10 13.63
C PRO A 152 7.92 5.11 13.93
N GLY A 153 6.85 5.62 14.54
CA GLY A 153 5.58 4.91 14.61
C GLY A 153 4.69 5.31 13.45
N GLN A 154 3.54 4.63 13.32
CA GLN A 154 2.55 4.85 12.27
C GLN A 154 2.20 6.34 12.06
N SER A 155 1.91 7.10 13.13
CA SER A 155 1.54 8.51 13.00
C SER A 155 2.63 9.39 12.37
N ALA A 156 3.90 9.06 12.58
CA ALA A 156 5.01 9.80 11.96
C ALA A 156 5.16 9.45 10.47
N ILE A 157 4.90 8.19 10.10
CA ILE A 157 4.91 7.73 8.71
C ILE A 157 3.73 8.32 7.95
N ALA A 158 2.52 8.31 8.53
CA ALA A 158 1.34 8.94 7.96
C ALA A 158 1.56 10.46 7.74
N ALA A 159 2.20 11.14 8.70
CA ALA A 159 2.53 12.56 8.56
C ALA A 159 3.51 12.81 7.39
N GLU A 160 4.46 11.90 7.16
CA GLU A 160 5.34 11.98 6.00
C GLU A 160 4.59 11.71 4.70
N ALA A 161 3.68 10.74 4.66
CA ALA A 161 2.83 10.50 3.50
C ALA A 161 2.02 11.74 3.13
N VAL A 162 1.44 12.44 4.11
CA VAL A 162 0.72 13.71 3.90
C VAL A 162 1.64 14.80 3.34
N ARG A 163 2.89 14.87 3.80
CA ARG A 163 3.88 15.82 3.26
C ARG A 163 4.27 15.51 1.82
N ALA A 164 4.48 14.23 1.51
CA ALA A 164 4.76 13.79 0.15
C ALA A 164 3.57 14.09 -0.78
N ALA A 165 2.35 13.79 -0.35
CA ALA A 165 1.14 14.14 -1.09
C ALA A 165 1.03 15.65 -1.34
N ALA A 166 1.35 16.49 -0.35
CA ALA A 166 1.41 17.94 -0.53
C ALA A 166 2.53 18.38 -1.49
N HIS A 167 3.69 17.72 -1.46
CA HIS A 167 4.80 17.96 -2.39
C HIS A 167 4.41 17.67 -3.84
N PHE A 168 3.77 16.52 -4.08
CA PHE A 168 3.34 16.11 -5.42
C PHE A 168 2.04 16.80 -5.86
N GLY A 169 1.26 17.38 -4.93
CA GLY A 169 -0.04 18.01 -5.21
C GLY A 169 -1.14 16.98 -5.49
N VAL A 170 -1.16 15.88 -4.75
CA VAL A 170 -2.02 14.70 -5.03
C VAL A 170 -2.86 14.28 -3.82
N SER A 171 -3.98 13.61 -4.09
CA SER A 171 -4.86 12.95 -3.12
C SER A 171 -5.88 12.07 -3.87
N GLY A 172 -6.59 11.22 -3.15
CA GLY A 172 -7.64 10.31 -3.64
C GLY A 172 -7.18 8.85 -3.65
N ASP A 173 -8.12 7.91 -3.74
CA ASP A 173 -7.86 6.47 -3.65
C ASP A 173 -6.87 5.97 -4.71
N ASN A 174 -6.84 6.61 -5.88
CA ASN A 174 -5.93 6.24 -6.96
C ASN A 174 -4.45 6.56 -6.70
N VAL A 175 -4.16 7.28 -5.60
CA VAL A 175 -2.81 7.65 -5.18
C VAL A 175 -2.27 6.62 -4.21
N GLN A 176 -1.07 6.12 -4.46
CA GLN A 176 -0.31 5.35 -3.49
C GLN A 176 0.99 6.06 -3.16
N ILE A 177 1.12 6.54 -1.92
CA ILE A 177 2.38 7.08 -1.42
C ILE A 177 3.19 5.98 -0.76
N ILE A 178 4.33 5.62 -1.32
CA ILE A 178 5.27 4.70 -0.67
C ILE A 178 6.29 5.52 0.12
N VAL A 179 6.28 5.36 1.44
CA VAL A 179 7.20 6.02 2.36
C VAL A 179 8.39 5.11 2.65
N ASP A 180 9.49 5.32 1.94
CA ASP A 180 10.72 4.56 2.10
C ASP A 180 11.54 5.10 3.29
N VAL A 181 11.63 4.29 4.33
CA VAL A 181 12.39 4.61 5.54
C VAL A 181 13.88 4.28 5.33
N PRO A 182 14.83 5.14 5.75
CA PRO A 182 16.26 4.96 5.45
C PRO A 182 16.91 3.70 6.04
N HIS A 183 18.01 3.26 5.42
CA HIS A 183 18.91 2.25 5.99
C HIS A 183 19.29 2.56 7.45
N GLY A 184 19.23 1.54 8.31
CA GLY A 184 19.56 1.61 9.74
C GLY A 184 18.45 2.21 10.62
N ILE A 185 17.34 2.68 10.04
CA ILE A 185 16.16 3.14 10.77
C ILE A 185 15.18 1.99 10.93
N VAL A 186 14.66 1.81 12.15
CA VAL A 186 13.82 0.66 12.49
C VAL A 186 12.47 1.14 12.99
N PRO A 187 11.46 1.25 12.09
CA PRO A 187 10.07 1.48 12.48
C PRO A 187 9.60 0.48 13.54
N GLN A 188 8.64 0.89 14.37
CA GLN A 188 8.13 0.04 15.44
C GLN A 188 7.49 -1.24 14.87
N GLY A 189 8.10 -2.41 15.12
CA GLY A 189 7.61 -3.72 14.66
C GLY A 189 8.38 -4.29 13.47
N PHE A 190 9.09 -3.46 12.69
CA PHE A 190 9.89 -3.92 11.55
C PHE A 190 10.88 -5.03 11.96
N LYS A 191 11.02 -6.07 11.11
CA LYS A 191 11.84 -7.29 11.29
C LYS A 191 11.33 -8.30 12.33
N THR A 192 10.33 -7.94 13.12
CA THR A 192 9.84 -8.79 14.22
C THR A 192 8.35 -9.09 14.14
N GLN A 193 7.61 -8.17 13.54
CA GLN A 193 6.16 -8.26 13.39
C GLN A 193 5.76 -8.18 11.92
N TYR A 194 6.45 -7.38 11.11
CA TYR A 194 6.15 -7.21 9.69
C TYR A 194 7.40 -6.83 8.86
N CYS A 195 7.26 -6.89 7.54
CA CYS A 195 8.25 -6.41 6.57
C CYS A 195 7.91 -5.04 6.00
N ALA A 196 6.64 -4.84 5.65
CA ALA A 196 6.00 -3.56 5.36
C ALA A 196 4.55 -3.64 5.84
N TRP A 197 3.79 -2.57 5.61
CA TRP A 197 2.35 -2.55 5.73
C TRP A 197 1.82 -1.32 4.98
N HIS A 198 0.55 -1.34 4.59
CA HIS A 198 -0.15 -0.18 4.06
C HIS A 198 -1.30 0.24 4.98
N ASP A 199 -1.72 1.49 4.84
CA ASP A 199 -2.78 2.10 5.61
C ASP A 199 -3.30 3.35 4.87
N HIS A 200 -4.30 4.02 5.42
CA HIS A 200 -4.87 5.23 4.88
C HIS A 200 -4.79 6.40 5.86
N THR A 201 -4.71 7.59 5.30
CA THR A 201 -4.80 8.85 6.03
C THR A 201 -5.55 9.86 5.16
N THR A 202 -5.58 11.12 5.58
CA THR A 202 -6.22 12.19 4.83
C THR A 202 -5.17 13.23 4.42
N ALA A 203 -5.10 13.53 3.12
CA ALA A 203 -4.27 14.59 2.60
C ALA A 203 -4.66 15.96 3.18
N SER A 204 -3.76 16.95 3.11
CA SER A 204 -4.01 18.30 3.66
C SER A 204 -5.27 18.99 3.09
N GLY A 205 -5.70 18.60 1.89
CA GLY A 205 -6.92 19.09 1.23
C GLY A 205 -8.20 18.34 1.60
N GLY A 206 -8.14 17.32 2.47
CA GLY A 206 -9.29 16.54 2.92
C GLY A 206 -9.61 15.30 2.07
N GLY A 207 -8.83 15.00 1.03
CA GLY A 207 -9.00 13.78 0.23
C GLY A 207 -8.33 12.57 0.86
N ASP A 208 -8.84 11.38 0.57
CA ASP A 208 -8.26 10.11 1.02
C ASP A 208 -6.82 9.95 0.51
N LEU A 209 -5.99 9.27 1.30
CA LEU A 209 -4.57 9.10 0.98
C LEU A 209 -4.08 7.73 1.47
N PRO A 210 -4.15 6.71 0.61
CA PRO A 210 -3.45 5.45 0.83
C PRO A 210 -1.94 5.66 0.88
N TYR A 211 -1.28 5.00 1.82
CA TYR A 211 0.17 5.04 1.96
C TYR A 211 0.73 3.71 2.43
N THR A 212 1.96 3.42 2.02
CA THR A 212 2.72 2.24 2.44
C THR A 212 3.87 2.68 3.33
N ASN A 213 4.00 2.07 4.50
CA ASN A 213 5.25 2.08 5.26
C ASN A 213 6.19 1.05 4.63
N MET A 214 7.23 1.50 3.95
CA MET A 214 8.26 0.63 3.38
C MET A 214 9.59 0.84 4.12
N PRO A 215 9.88 0.04 5.16
CA PRO A 215 11.20 0.03 5.78
C PRO A 215 12.30 -0.31 4.76
N TYR A 216 13.56 -0.06 5.12
CA TYR A 216 14.69 -0.52 4.33
C TYR A 216 14.79 -2.07 4.39
N VAL A 217 13.98 -2.76 3.58
CA VAL A 217 13.77 -4.22 3.60
C VAL A 217 15.06 -5.04 3.66
N PRO A 218 16.14 -4.70 2.93
CA PRO A 218 17.42 -5.41 3.02
C PRO A 218 17.99 -5.52 4.45
N ASP A 219 17.65 -4.59 5.35
CA ASP A 219 18.10 -4.64 6.74
C ASP A 219 17.51 -5.81 7.53
N ALA A 220 16.41 -6.42 7.05
CA ALA A 220 15.79 -7.60 7.63
C ALA A 220 16.36 -8.92 7.07
N GLY A 221 17.15 -8.87 6.00
CA GLY A 221 17.72 -10.05 5.35
C GLY A 221 16.66 -11.09 4.98
N SER A 222 16.94 -12.36 5.28
CA SER A 222 16.02 -13.47 4.96
C SER A 222 14.67 -13.37 5.68
N GLY A 223 14.58 -12.62 6.78
CA GLY A 223 13.32 -12.36 7.47
C GLY A 223 12.29 -11.65 6.59
N CYS A 224 12.74 -10.92 5.56
CA CYS A 224 11.88 -10.25 4.59
C CYS A 224 12.27 -10.57 3.14
N GLY A 225 12.63 -11.82 2.88
CA GLY A 225 12.67 -12.35 1.51
C GLY A 225 14.04 -12.39 0.84
N ALA A 226 15.14 -12.00 1.50
CA ALA A 226 16.46 -12.23 0.93
C ALA A 226 16.74 -13.74 0.78
N GLY A 227 17.05 -14.17 -0.44
CA GLY A 227 17.32 -15.56 -0.82
C GLY A 227 16.08 -16.46 -0.79
N PHE A 228 14.87 -15.88 -0.87
CA PHE A 228 13.62 -16.62 -0.87
C PHE A 228 13.28 -17.22 -2.23
N VAL A 229 13.58 -16.49 -3.31
CA VAL A 229 13.42 -16.95 -4.69
C VAL A 229 14.81 -17.20 -5.27
N SER A 230 14.90 -18.13 -6.23
CA SER A 230 16.19 -18.46 -6.86
C SER A 230 16.08 -18.48 -8.38
N GLY A 231 17.18 -18.13 -9.05
CA GLY A 231 17.29 -18.14 -10.51
C GLY A 231 16.83 -16.84 -11.17
N GLY A 232 16.55 -16.89 -12.48
CA GLY A 232 15.86 -15.80 -13.20
C GLY A 232 16.65 -14.48 -13.41
N GLY A 233 17.93 -14.41 -13.03
CA GLY A 233 18.76 -13.23 -13.28
C GLY A 233 18.45 -12.02 -12.38
N ILE A 234 17.88 -12.26 -11.21
CA ILE A 234 17.59 -11.25 -10.19
C ILE A 234 18.70 -11.18 -9.13
N ASP A 235 18.75 -10.08 -8.38
CA ASP A 235 19.57 -9.99 -7.16
C ASP A 235 18.84 -10.65 -5.99
N THR A 236 19.18 -11.91 -5.72
CA THR A 236 18.60 -12.70 -4.63
C THR A 236 18.86 -12.10 -3.25
N THR A 237 19.84 -11.20 -3.08
CA THR A 237 20.14 -10.58 -1.78
C THR A 237 19.10 -9.55 -1.40
N ASN A 238 18.52 -8.86 -2.39
CA ASN A 238 17.63 -7.71 -2.18
C ASN A 238 16.23 -7.92 -2.78
N GLU A 239 15.95 -9.11 -3.30
CA GLU A 239 14.67 -9.47 -3.93
C GLU A 239 13.45 -9.31 -3.02
N GLY A 240 13.66 -9.29 -1.71
CA GLY A 240 12.63 -8.94 -0.72
C GLY A 240 11.97 -7.59 -0.99
N VAL A 241 12.68 -6.64 -1.59
CA VAL A 241 12.15 -5.32 -1.96
C VAL A 241 10.96 -5.45 -2.91
N THR A 242 11.03 -6.33 -3.91
CA THR A 242 9.94 -6.50 -4.90
C THR A 242 8.88 -7.50 -4.44
N ILE A 243 9.26 -8.49 -3.61
CA ILE A 243 8.29 -9.41 -2.98
C ILE A 243 7.38 -8.63 -2.03
N VAL A 244 7.97 -7.88 -1.09
CA VAL A 244 7.24 -7.12 -0.07
C VAL A 244 6.56 -5.90 -0.70
N GLY A 245 7.27 -5.12 -1.53
CA GLY A 245 6.64 -3.98 -2.21
C GLY A 245 5.49 -4.38 -3.14
N GLY A 246 5.60 -5.53 -3.80
CA GLY A 246 4.52 -6.11 -4.61
C GLY A 246 3.32 -6.55 -3.76
N HIS A 247 3.56 -7.19 -2.61
CA HIS A 247 2.52 -7.54 -1.65
C HIS A 247 1.70 -6.30 -1.24
N GLU A 248 2.36 -5.25 -0.74
CA GLU A 248 1.68 -4.02 -0.32
C GLU A 248 0.97 -3.32 -1.47
N TYR A 249 1.55 -3.33 -2.67
CA TYR A 249 0.89 -2.80 -3.87
C TYR A 249 -0.41 -3.55 -4.17
N ALA A 250 -0.37 -4.88 -4.17
CA ALA A 250 -1.50 -5.71 -4.52
C ALA A 250 -2.66 -5.57 -3.53
N GLU A 251 -2.37 -5.42 -2.25
CA GLU A 251 -3.35 -5.21 -1.20
C GLU A 251 -3.93 -3.79 -1.28
N THR A 252 -3.06 -2.77 -1.35
CA THR A 252 -3.50 -1.37 -1.49
C THR A 252 -4.43 -1.17 -2.70
N VAL A 253 -4.17 -1.83 -3.84
CA VAL A 253 -5.04 -1.63 -5.01
C VAL A 253 -6.42 -2.27 -4.86
N THR A 254 -6.56 -3.27 -3.99
CA THR A 254 -7.83 -3.94 -3.69
C THR A 254 -8.50 -3.44 -2.41
N ASP A 255 -7.77 -2.76 -1.54
CA ASP A 255 -8.24 -2.20 -0.28
C ASP A 255 -7.42 -0.96 0.15
N PRO A 256 -7.53 0.18 -0.56
CA PRO A 256 -6.76 1.39 -0.27
C PRO A 256 -6.99 1.97 1.14
N ALA A 257 -8.08 1.58 1.81
CA ALA A 257 -8.39 1.92 3.19
C ALA A 257 -8.65 0.61 3.95
N PRO A 258 -7.64 0.05 4.64
CA PRO A 258 -7.68 -1.33 5.13
C PRO A 258 -8.96 -1.73 5.87
N SER A 259 -9.34 -3.01 5.73
CA SER A 259 -10.57 -3.62 6.23
C SER A 259 -11.85 -3.15 5.53
N SER A 260 -11.78 -2.50 4.37
CA SER A 260 -12.96 -2.00 3.66
C SER A 260 -13.16 -2.61 2.27
N GLY A 261 -12.07 -3.00 1.62
CA GLY A 261 -11.98 -3.47 0.24
C GLY A 261 -12.25 -4.96 0.10
N TRP A 262 -11.26 -5.76 -0.27
CA TRP A 262 -11.42 -7.20 -0.54
C TRP A 262 -10.64 -8.07 0.44
N LEU A 263 -11.36 -8.70 1.38
CA LEU A 263 -10.76 -9.53 2.43
C LEU A 263 -11.48 -10.87 2.56
N ASP A 264 -10.82 -11.89 3.07
CA ASP A 264 -11.50 -13.12 3.47
C ASP A 264 -12.22 -12.98 4.83
N SER A 265 -12.93 -14.03 5.24
CA SER A 265 -13.66 -14.04 6.51
C SER A 265 -12.79 -13.95 7.77
N ALA A 266 -11.48 -14.14 7.66
CA ALA A 266 -10.50 -13.97 8.72
C ALA A 266 -9.79 -12.61 8.67
N GLY A 267 -10.12 -11.77 7.67
CA GLY A 267 -9.47 -10.47 7.46
C GLY A 267 -8.18 -10.54 6.65
N ALA A 268 -7.86 -11.67 6.01
CA ALA A 268 -6.66 -11.76 5.17
C ALA A 268 -6.95 -11.21 3.77
N GLU A 269 -6.00 -10.42 3.26
CA GLU A 269 -6.07 -9.84 1.91
C GLU A 269 -5.43 -10.74 0.83
N ASN A 270 -5.29 -10.22 -0.39
CA ASN A 270 -4.77 -11.00 -1.51
C ASN A 270 -3.28 -11.37 -1.36
N GLY A 271 -2.46 -10.51 -0.75
CA GLY A 271 -1.05 -10.74 -0.48
C GLY A 271 -0.87 -11.69 0.69
N ASP A 272 -1.55 -11.44 1.80
CA ASP A 272 -1.53 -12.24 3.03
C ASP A 272 -1.76 -13.72 2.78
N LYS A 273 -2.81 -14.06 2.03
CA LYS A 273 -3.19 -15.45 1.74
C LYS A 273 -2.12 -16.24 0.98
N CYS A 274 -1.17 -15.54 0.35
CA CYS A 274 -0.13 -16.10 -0.50
C CYS A 274 1.29 -15.76 -0.04
N ALA A 275 1.43 -15.21 1.17
CA ALA A 275 2.71 -14.84 1.73
C ALA A 275 3.61 -16.07 1.95
N TRP A 276 4.89 -15.92 1.63
CA TRP A 276 5.96 -16.88 1.96
C TRP A 276 5.74 -18.33 1.50
N ILE A 277 5.06 -18.55 0.38
CA ILE A 277 4.96 -19.87 -0.25
C ILE A 277 6.26 -20.20 -1.00
N SER A 278 7.03 -21.15 -0.49
CA SER A 278 8.35 -21.50 -1.03
C SER A 278 8.36 -22.63 -2.06
N SER A 279 7.27 -23.42 -2.15
CA SER A 279 7.18 -24.54 -3.08
C SER A 279 5.73 -24.93 -3.37
N GLY A 280 5.51 -25.59 -4.50
CA GLY A 280 4.18 -26.04 -4.93
C GLY A 280 3.35 -24.95 -5.62
N GLN A 281 2.03 -25.11 -5.61
CA GLN A 281 1.10 -24.14 -6.21
C GLN A 281 1.22 -22.79 -5.51
N GLY A 282 1.40 -21.73 -6.30
CA GLY A 282 1.54 -20.37 -5.76
C GLY A 282 2.91 -20.09 -5.15
N ALA A 283 3.92 -20.93 -5.34
CA ALA A 283 5.27 -20.59 -4.90
C ALA A 283 5.74 -19.24 -5.47
N SER A 284 6.37 -18.42 -4.62
CA SER A 284 7.03 -17.20 -5.06
C SER A 284 8.02 -17.51 -6.17
N THR A 285 8.11 -16.61 -7.14
CA THR A 285 8.81 -16.90 -8.38
C THR A 285 9.37 -15.62 -9.01
N VAL A 286 10.15 -15.79 -10.08
CA VAL A 286 10.60 -14.68 -10.91
C VAL A 286 9.60 -14.47 -12.03
N VAL A 287 9.09 -13.25 -12.14
CA VAL A 287 8.24 -12.82 -13.26
C VAL A 287 8.99 -11.84 -14.15
N GLY A 288 8.78 -11.95 -15.46
CA GLY A 288 9.24 -10.96 -16.42
C GLY A 288 8.19 -9.88 -16.59
N MET A 289 8.56 -8.62 -16.36
CA MET A 289 7.71 -7.44 -16.59
C MET A 289 8.42 -6.47 -17.52
N ASN A 290 7.85 -6.27 -18.72
CA ASN A 290 8.33 -5.29 -19.70
C ASN A 290 9.86 -5.33 -19.98
N GLY A 291 10.47 -6.52 -19.96
CA GLY A 291 11.90 -6.72 -20.26
C GLY A 291 12.82 -6.74 -19.05
N ALA A 292 12.30 -6.59 -17.83
CA ALA A 292 13.03 -6.78 -16.58
C ALA A 292 12.46 -7.98 -15.79
N ASN A 293 13.27 -8.57 -14.92
CA ASN A 293 12.87 -9.70 -14.08
C ASN A 293 12.83 -9.27 -12.63
N PHE A 294 11.80 -9.71 -11.90
CA PHE A 294 11.61 -9.39 -10.49
C PHE A 294 11.14 -10.62 -9.73
N ALA A 295 11.61 -10.80 -8.49
CA ALA A 295 10.99 -11.76 -7.59
C ALA A 295 9.66 -11.19 -7.10
N VAL A 296 8.63 -12.02 -7.11
CA VAL A 296 7.33 -11.69 -6.55
C VAL A 296 6.83 -12.88 -5.76
N GLN A 297 6.00 -12.61 -4.75
CA GLN A 297 5.08 -13.64 -4.28
C GLN A 297 3.91 -13.76 -5.26
N SER A 298 3.25 -14.91 -5.21
CA SER A 298 1.93 -15.04 -5.82
C SER A 298 0.90 -14.22 -5.05
N LEU A 299 -0.24 -13.97 -5.68
CA LEU A 299 -1.37 -13.25 -5.11
C LEU A 299 -2.60 -14.15 -5.15
N TRP A 300 -3.48 -14.00 -4.17
CA TRP A 300 -4.71 -14.76 -4.15
C TRP A 300 -5.64 -14.30 -5.27
N SER A 301 -6.18 -15.28 -6.00
CA SER A 301 -7.16 -15.08 -7.03
C SER A 301 -8.40 -15.90 -6.73
N ASN A 302 -9.56 -15.23 -6.59
CA ASN A 302 -10.84 -15.91 -6.50
C ASN A 302 -11.18 -16.70 -7.78
N ASN A 303 -10.67 -16.27 -8.94
CA ASN A 303 -10.91 -16.91 -10.24
C ASN A 303 -10.17 -18.24 -10.43
N PHE A 304 -9.10 -18.48 -9.69
CA PHE A 304 -8.32 -19.71 -9.83
C PHE A 304 -9.17 -20.97 -9.59
N GLY A 305 -8.87 -22.03 -10.34
CA GLY A 305 -9.57 -23.32 -10.21
C GLY A 305 -11.06 -23.27 -10.53
N GLY A 306 -11.51 -22.33 -11.38
CA GLY A 306 -12.92 -22.17 -11.73
C GLY A 306 -13.75 -21.53 -10.62
N GLY A 307 -13.17 -20.60 -9.85
CA GLY A 307 -13.85 -19.93 -8.74
C GLY A 307 -13.53 -20.52 -7.35
N ALA A 308 -12.72 -21.59 -7.29
CA ALA A 308 -12.36 -22.25 -6.04
C ALA A 308 -11.36 -21.42 -5.20
N GLY A 309 -10.65 -20.50 -5.83
CA GLY A 309 -9.66 -19.66 -5.17
C GLY A 309 -8.27 -20.30 -5.14
N GLY A 310 -7.23 -19.47 -5.21
CA GLY A 310 -5.85 -19.92 -5.03
C GLY A 310 -4.81 -18.90 -5.41
N CYS A 311 -3.57 -19.17 -5.00
CA CYS A 311 -2.42 -18.32 -5.23
C CYS A 311 -1.88 -18.48 -6.65
N VAL A 312 -1.74 -17.36 -7.37
CA VAL A 312 -1.27 -17.30 -8.76
C VAL A 312 -0.21 -16.22 -8.95
N SER A 313 0.74 -16.44 -9.85
CA SER A 313 1.80 -15.46 -10.14
C SER A 313 1.60 -14.76 -11.48
N ALA A 314 0.62 -15.17 -12.28
CA ALA A 314 0.30 -14.53 -13.56
C ALA A 314 -1.08 -14.91 -14.09
N TYR A 315 -1.67 -13.99 -14.86
CA TYR A 315 -2.70 -14.27 -15.85
C TYR A 315 -2.32 -13.69 -17.20
N THR A 316 -2.71 -14.36 -18.28
CA THR A 316 -2.44 -13.89 -19.65
C THR A 316 -3.31 -12.70 -20.07
N SER A 317 -4.41 -12.43 -19.35
CA SER A 317 -5.33 -11.33 -19.64
C SER A 317 -5.85 -10.66 -18.38
N ALA A 318 -5.83 -9.33 -18.35
CA ALA A 318 -6.45 -8.52 -17.31
C ALA A 318 -7.99 -8.69 -17.27
N SER A 319 -8.62 -9.03 -18.40
CA SER A 319 -10.08 -9.15 -18.52
C SER A 319 -10.59 -10.59 -18.54
N ASN A 320 -9.70 -11.58 -18.65
CA ASN A 320 -10.07 -13.00 -18.68
C ASN A 320 -9.08 -13.83 -17.86
N GLN A 321 -9.51 -14.22 -16.66
CA GLN A 321 -8.69 -14.89 -15.65
C GLN A 321 -9.24 -16.27 -15.26
N HIS A 322 -10.08 -16.84 -16.12
CA HIS A 322 -10.64 -18.20 -15.97
C HIS A 322 -9.89 -19.22 -16.83
#